data_AF-A0A2E8ICM6-F1
#
_entry.id   AF-A0A2E8ICM6-F1
#
_cell.length_a   1.000
_cell.length_b   1.000
_cell.length_c   1.000
_cell.angle_alpha   90.00
_cell.angle_beta   90.00
_cell.angle_gamma   90.00
#
_symmetry.space_group_name_H-M   'P 1'
#
loop_
_entity.id
_entity.type
_entity.pdbx_description
1 polymer ?
#
loop_
_entity_poly.entity_id
_entity_poly.type
_entity_poly.pdbx_seq_one_letter_code
_entity_poly.pdbx_strand_id
1 'polypeptide(L)' 'KGRNSQHLFAHAMKINAYPSIVFFDEKGNLIQPLPGYKTPQQLELFLKMIESDDYLEITTAEAWEEYQSNFESTFKS' A
#
# COMPACT_ATOMS: atom_id res chain seq x y z
N LYS A 1 26.23 21.23 3.14
CA LYS A 1 25.88 20.13 2.20
C LYS A 1 24.42 19.77 2.49
N GLY A 2 23.47 20.37 1.76
CA GLY A 2 22.04 20.22 2.03
C GLY A 2 21.56 18.79 1.74
N ARG A 3 20.54 18.33 2.46
CA ARG A 3 19.85 17.07 2.13
C ARG A 3 19.38 17.16 0.68
N ASN A 4 19.61 16.11 -0.12
CA ASN A 4 19.06 16.06 -1.48
C ASN A 4 17.56 16.34 -1.41
N SER A 5 17.10 17.35 -2.16
CA SER A 5 15.68 17.63 -2.30
C SER A 5 14.99 16.40 -2.87
N GLN A 6 13.82 16.07 -2.34
CA GLN A 6 13.02 14.99 -2.88
C GLN A 6 12.62 15.30 -4.33
N HIS A 7 12.62 14.28 -5.19
CA HIS A 7 12.14 14.42 -6.56
C HIS A 7 10.66 14.84 -6.59
N LEU A 8 10.27 15.71 -7.53
CA LEU A 8 8.90 16.26 -7.63
C LEU A 8 7.84 15.15 -7.70
N PHE A 9 8.10 14.10 -8.47
CA PHE A 9 7.22 12.94 -8.58
C PHE A 9 7.01 12.22 -7.24
N ALA A 10 8.09 12.00 -6.49
CA ALA A 10 7.99 11.34 -5.19
C ALA A 10 7.27 12.24 -4.16
N HIS A 11 7.44 13.56 -4.27
CA HIS A 11 6.71 14.53 -3.47
C HIS A 11 5.21 14.51 -3.80
N ALA A 12 4.84 14.46 -5.09
CA ALA A 12 3.44 14.37 -5.54
C ALA A 12 2.75 13.09 -5.03
N MET A 13 3.49 11.98 -4.92
CA MET A 13 3.01 10.71 -4.35
C MET A 13 3.02 10.68 -2.81
N LYS A 14 3.40 11.77 -2.14
CA LYS A 14 3.55 11.86 -0.68
C LYS A 14 4.49 10.78 -0.11
N ILE A 15 5.49 10.34 -0.88
CA ILE A 15 6.50 9.39 -0.41
C ILE A 15 7.34 10.06 0.67
N ASN A 16 7.54 9.42 1.81
CA ASN A 16 8.34 9.95 2.92
C ASN A 16 9.44 8.98 3.39
N ALA A 17 9.39 7.71 2.97
CA ALA A 17 10.38 6.68 3.30
C ALA A 17 10.78 5.87 2.06
N TYR A 18 11.89 5.14 2.14
CA TYR A 18 12.38 4.27 1.07
C TYR A 18 12.78 2.90 1.65
N PRO A 19 12.50 1.77 0.96
CA PRO A 19 11.67 1.67 -0.24
C PRO A 19 10.19 2.03 0.05
N SER A 20 9.45 2.46 -0.97
CA SER A 20 8.00 2.69 -0.91
C SER A 20 7.35 2.04 -2.12
N ILE A 21 6.19 1.43 -1.92
CA ILE A 21 5.34 0.86 -2.98
C ILE A 21 4.11 1.76 -3.08
N VAL A 22 3.71 2.13 -4.30
CA VAL A 22 2.56 3.01 -4.53
C VAL A 22 1.54 2.28 -5.40
N PHE A 23 0.30 2.25 -4.93
CA PHE A 23 -0.82 1.65 -5.65
C PHE A 23 -1.66 2.69 -6.37
N PHE A 24 -2.07 2.34 -7.59
CA PHE A 24 -2.93 3.15 -8.45
C PHE A 24 -4.16 2.34 -8.84
N ASP A 25 -5.29 3.02 -9.00
CA ASP A 25 -6.46 2.44 -9.64
C ASP A 25 -6.28 2.35 -11.17
N GLU A 26 -7.21 1.70 -11.86
CA GLU A 26 -7.17 1.57 -13.33
C GLU A 26 -7.23 2.91 -14.07
N LYS A 27 -7.69 3.98 -13.40
CA LYS A 27 -7.79 5.34 -13.93
C LYS A 27 -6.55 6.18 -13.64
N GLY A 28 -5.56 5.64 -12.94
CA GLY A 28 -4.33 6.33 -12.55
C GLY A 28 -4.45 7.21 -11.30
N ASN A 29 -5.54 7.10 -10.53
CA ASN A 29 -5.66 7.77 -9.25
C ASN A 29 -4.84 7.04 -8.18
N LEU A 30 -4.21 7.83 -7.31
CA LEU A 30 -3.43 7.34 -6.19
C LEU A 30 -4.35 6.71 -5.13
N ILE A 31 -4.21 5.41 -4.88
CA ILE A 31 -4.92 4.72 -3.79
C ILE A 31 -4.18 4.98 -2.48
N GLN A 32 -2.98 4.43 -2.33
CA GLN A 32 -2.17 4.61 -1.13
C GLN A 32 -0.67 4.33 -1.41
N PRO A 33 0.24 5.16 -0.87
CA PRO A 33 1.64 4.82 -0.74
C PRO A 33 1.87 3.98 0.53
N LEU A 34 2.50 2.81 0.38
CA LEU A 34 3.02 1.99 1.48
C LEU A 34 4.51 2.27 1.69
N PRO A 35 4.87 3.02 2.75
CA PRO A 35 6.26 3.21 3.11
C PRO A 35 6.85 1.96 3.77
N GLY A 36 8.10 1.69 3.44
CA GLY A 36 8.90 0.61 4.03
C GLY A 36 8.86 -0.69 3.23
N TYR A 37 9.78 -1.58 3.58
CA TYR A 37 9.83 -2.92 3.01
C TYR A 37 8.69 -3.78 3.57
N LYS A 38 7.98 -4.49 2.70
CA LYS A 38 6.94 -5.46 3.05
C LYS A 38 7.37 -6.85 2.61
N THR A 39 7.08 -7.85 3.44
CA THR A 39 7.27 -9.25 3.04
C THR A 39 6.25 -9.62 1.95
N PRO A 40 6.50 -10.67 1.14
CA PRO A 40 5.54 -11.12 0.13
C PRO A 40 4.13 -11.35 0.67
N GLN A 41 4.03 -11.94 1.86
CA GLN A 41 2.76 -12.21 2.55
C GLN A 41 2.01 -10.92 2.92
N GLN A 42 2.73 -9.92 3.44
CA GLN A 42 2.15 -8.62 3.75
C GLN A 42 1.73 -7.89 2.49
N LEU A 43 2.50 -8.02 1.40
CA LEU A 43 2.18 -7.40 0.12
C LEU A 43 0.94 -8.04 -0.52
N GLU A 44 0.81 -9.37 -0.44
CA GLU A 44 -0.33 -10.13 -0.97
C GLU A 44 -1.67 -9.63 -0.41
N LEU A 45 -1.72 -9.33 0.89
CA LEU A 45 -2.90 -8.74 1.53
C LEU A 45 -3.36 -7.48 0.81
N PHE A 46 -2.44 -6.53 0.57
CA PHE A 46 -2.78 -5.29 -0.12
C PHE A 46 -3.13 -5.54 -1.59
N LEU A 47 -2.45 -6.47 -2.25
CA LEU A 47 -2.73 -6.81 -3.66
C LEU A 47 -4.15 -7.36 -3.82
N LYS A 48 -4.56 -8.34 -2.99
CA LYS A 48 -5.90 -8.92 -3.03
C LYS A 48 -6.99 -7.92 -2.63
N MET A 49 -6.70 -7.06 -1.65
CA MET A 49 -7.62 -5.98 -1.27
C MET A 49 -7.86 -5.00 -2.42
N ILE A 50 -6.80 -4.66 -3.17
CA ILE A 50 -6.91 -3.75 -4.32
C ILE A 50 -7.57 -4.45 -5.50
N GLU A 51 -7.25 -5.72 -5.76
CA GLU A 51 -7.87 -6.53 -6.81
C GLU A 51 -9.39 -6.66 -6.63
N SER A 52 -9.83 -6.78 -5.38
CA SER A 52 -11.25 -6.98 -5.02
C SER A 52 -12.01 -5.67 -4.82
N ASP A 53 -11.35 -4.51 -4.96
CA ASP A 53 -11.86 -3.18 -4.58
C ASP A 53 -12.28 -3.04 -3.10
N ASP A 54 -11.90 -4.00 -2.24
CA ASP A 54 -12.24 -4.05 -0.80
C ASP A 54 -11.76 -2.79 -0.05
N TYR A 55 -10.72 -2.12 -0.56
CA TYR A 55 -10.21 -0.86 0.00
C TYR A 55 -11.25 0.28 -0.01
N LEU A 56 -12.32 0.17 -0.81
CA LEU A 56 -13.45 1.10 -0.80
C LEU A 56 -14.44 0.82 0.33
N GLU A 57 -14.56 -0.45 0.77
CA GLU A 57 -15.46 -0.86 1.83
C GLU A 57 -14.79 -0.77 3.21
N ILE A 58 -13.50 -1.12 3.28
CA ILE A 58 -12.69 -1.08 4.49
C ILE A 58 -12.30 0.37 4.81
N THR A 59 -13.21 1.07 5.46
CA THR A 59 -13.04 2.48 5.85
C THR A 59 -12.72 2.64 7.34
N THR A 60 -12.89 1.58 8.14
CA THR A 60 -12.67 1.59 9.59
C THR A 60 -11.49 0.72 9.98
N ALA A 61 -10.87 1.05 11.13
CA ALA A 61 -9.74 0.29 11.65
C ALA A 61 -10.16 -1.14 12.03
N GLU A 62 -11.38 -1.30 12.54
CA GLU A 62 -11.95 -2.58 12.94
C GLU A 62 -12.16 -3.49 11.73
N ALA A 63 -12.71 -2.95 10.63
CA ALA A 63 -12.90 -3.71 9.39
C ALA A 63 -11.55 -4.15 8.80
N TRP A 64 -10.52 -3.32 8.96
CA TRP A 64 -9.17 -3.65 8.52
C TRP A 64 -8.53 -4.76 9.36
N GLU A 65 -8.68 -4.70 10.69
CA GLU A 65 -8.21 -5.77 11.58
C GLU A 65 -8.92 -7.10 11.31
N GLU A 66 -10.23 -7.06 11.05
CA GLU A 66 -11.02 -8.23 10.68
C GLU A 66 -10.58 -8.80 9.33
N TYR A 67 -10.36 -7.93 8.33
CA TYR A 67 -9.84 -8.33 7.03
C TYR A 67 -8.46 -9.00 7.15
N GLN A 68 -7.56 -8.39 7.92
CA GLN A 68 -6.24 -8.95 8.20
C GLN A 68 -6.30 -10.31 8.91
N SER A 69 -7.22 -10.46 9.86
CA SER A 69 -7.36 -11.68 10.66
C SER A 69 -7.95 -12.84 9.85
N ASN A 70 -8.86 -12.55 8.93
CA ASN A 70 -9.46 -13.52 8.03
C ASN A 70 -8.60 -13.82 6.79
N PHE A 71 -7.54 -13.04 6.56
CA PHE A 71 -6.70 -13.19 5.39
C PHE A 71 -5.75 -14.38 5.52
N GLU A 72 -5.96 -15.39 4.68
CA GLU A 72 -5.01 -16.48 4.49
C GLU A 72 -4.09 -16.18 3.30
N SER A 73 -2.81 -15.95 3.60
CA SER A 73 -1.77 -15.73 2.59
C SER A 73 -1.46 -17.03 1.85
N THR A 74 -1.43 -16.98 0.52
CA THR A 74 -1.03 -18.11 -0.32
C THR A 74 0.43 -18.00 -0.78
N PHE A 75 1.05 -16.83 -0.61
CA PHE A 75 2.44 -16.59 -0.97
C PHE A 75 3.37 -17.27 0.03
N LYS A 76 4.33 -18.03 -0.51
CA LYS A 76 5.40 -18.61 0.30
C LYS A 76 6.44 -17.53 0.64
N SER A 77 6.97 -17.60 1.87
CA SER A 77 8.01 -16.71 2.39
C SER A 77 9.34 -16.89 1.69
#